data_AF-A0A420DK94-F1
#
_entry.id   AF-A0A420DK94-F1
#
_cell.length_a   1.000
_cell.length_b   1.000
_cell.length_c   1.000
_cell.angle_alpha   90.00
_cell.angle_beta   90.00
_cell.angle_gamma   90.00
#
_symmetry.space_group_name_H-M   'P 1'
#
loop_
_entity.id
_entity.type
_entity.pdbx_description
1 polymer ?
#
loop_
_entity_poly.entity_id
_entity_poly.type
_entity_poly.pdbx_seq_one_letter_code
_entity_poly.pdbx_strand_id
1 'polypeptide(L)'
;MELKLFWTDFSQKELEKIYQYYREKAGTRIAKKLVNGIYNEALKLKSQPEIGQPEELLKNRKQEFRYLVYKNYKVICWINNEENRIEINDVFDTRQNPIRKILNYIWIGITTLMVFLISRFFFLGSEEDFEFLKADLLSNLLNRTISVMVIGVVSILILVLINYFMIKNWKTSIRTGLIGIVVCFLSSLIGTLLFFYN
;
A
#
# COMPACT_ATOMS: atom_id res chain seq x y z
N MET A 1 12.37 -36.79 13.44
CA MET A 1 13.41 -36.62 12.40
C MET A 1 13.82 -35.16 12.41
N GLU A 2 15.12 -34.88 12.43
CA GLU A 2 15.62 -33.49 12.34
C GLU A 2 15.66 -33.08 10.86
N LEU A 3 14.96 -32.00 10.49
CA LEU A 3 14.99 -31.49 9.12
C LEU A 3 16.24 -30.66 8.88
N LYS A 4 16.78 -30.74 7.66
CA LYS A 4 17.89 -29.86 7.26
C LYS A 4 17.37 -28.45 7.04
N LEU A 5 18.15 -27.46 7.45
CA LEU A 5 17.81 -26.05 7.24
C LEU A 5 18.57 -25.53 6.02
N PHE A 6 17.84 -25.07 5.01
CA PHE A 6 18.38 -24.59 3.75
C PHE A 6 18.12 -23.10 3.60
N TRP A 7 19.19 -22.30 3.54
CA TRP A 7 19.11 -20.87 3.30
C TRP A 7 19.24 -20.59 1.82
N THR A 8 18.20 -20.01 1.22
CA THR A 8 18.26 -19.56 -0.18
C THR A 8 19.29 -18.44 -0.35
N ASP A 9 19.87 -18.29 -1.55
CA ASP A 9 20.81 -17.20 -1.87
C ASP A 9 20.23 -15.82 -1.53
N PHE A 10 18.91 -15.66 -1.68
CA PHE A 10 18.21 -14.43 -1.33
C PHE A 10 18.29 -14.16 0.17
N SER A 11 17.89 -15.12 1.00
CA SER A 11 17.95 -15.00 2.47
C SER A 11 19.37 -14.78 3.00
N GLN A 12 20.38 -15.40 2.36
CA GLN A 12 21.79 -15.20 2.72
C GLN A 12 22.25 -13.76 2.43
N LYS A 13 21.89 -13.23 1.26
CA LYS A 13 22.16 -11.82 0.89
C LYS A 13 21.48 -10.84 1.84
N GLU A 14 20.26 -11.13 2.29
CA GLU A 14 19.58 -10.28 3.28
C GLU A 14 20.29 -10.29 4.64
N LEU A 15 20.74 -11.46 5.13
CA LEU A 15 21.57 -11.53 6.34
C LEU A 15 22.87 -10.75 6.19
N GLU A 16 23.51 -10.81 5.01
CA GLU A 16 24.71 -10.04 4.73
C GLU A 16 24.45 -8.52 4.77
N LYS A 17 23.36 -8.05 4.17
CA LYS A 17 22.95 -6.64 4.23
C LYS A 17 22.72 -6.18 5.67
N ILE A 18 22.04 -7.01 6.47
CA ILE A 18 21.80 -6.74 7.90
C ILE A 18 23.14 -6.63 8.65
N TYR A 19 24.07 -7.56 8.38
CA TYR A 19 25.41 -7.53 8.96
C TYR A 19 26.16 -6.26 8.59
N GLN A 20 26.23 -5.92 7.30
CA GLN A 20 26.97 -4.75 6.79
C GLN A 20 26.43 -3.46 7.41
N TYR A 21 25.11 -3.28 7.44
CA TYR A 21 24.46 -2.11 8.05
C TYR A 21 24.85 -1.95 9.54
N TYR A 22 24.72 -3.00 10.36
CA TYR A 22 25.07 -2.90 11.78
C TYR A 22 26.57 -2.85 12.03
N ARG A 23 27.39 -3.43 11.15
CA ARG A 23 28.85 -3.34 11.25
C ARG A 23 29.28 -1.88 11.14
N GLU A 24 28.72 -1.13 10.20
CA GLU A 24 29.01 0.28 10.01
C GLU A 24 28.42 1.15 11.13
N LYS A 25 27.19 0.87 11.58
CA LYS A 25 26.48 1.72 12.56
C LYS A 25 26.82 1.45 14.02
N ALA A 26 27.15 0.20 14.36
CA ALA A 26 27.25 -0.25 15.75
C ALA A 26 28.48 -1.14 16.00
N GLY A 27 29.29 -1.40 14.96
CA GLY A 27 30.50 -2.20 15.06
C GLY A 27 30.27 -3.70 14.90
N THR A 28 31.35 -4.40 14.58
CA THR A 28 31.37 -5.83 14.22
C THR A 28 30.76 -6.74 15.28
N ARG A 29 31.00 -6.45 16.58
CA ARG A 29 30.50 -7.29 17.68
C ARG A 29 28.96 -7.31 17.71
N ILE A 30 28.33 -6.16 17.54
CA ILE A 30 26.87 -6.04 17.56
C ILE A 30 26.27 -6.68 16.30
N ALA A 31 26.87 -6.43 15.14
CA ALA A 31 26.45 -7.03 13.88
C ALA A 31 26.47 -8.56 13.91
N LYS A 32 27.58 -9.16 14.36
CA LYS A 32 27.69 -10.62 14.52
C LYS A 32 26.67 -11.17 15.51
N LYS A 33 26.51 -10.51 16.66
CA LYS A 33 25.53 -10.93 17.68
C LYS A 33 24.09 -10.93 17.13
N LEU A 34 23.74 -9.94 16.32
CA LEU A 34 22.42 -9.85 15.71
C LEU A 34 22.19 -10.97 14.68
N VAL A 35 23.09 -11.13 13.71
CA VAL A 35 22.95 -12.15 12.65
C VAL A 35 23.00 -13.56 13.21
N ASN A 36 23.91 -13.84 14.15
CA ASN A 36 23.94 -15.14 14.84
C ASN A 36 22.65 -15.37 15.63
N GLY A 37 22.07 -14.33 16.22
CA GLY A 37 20.78 -14.43 16.91
C GLY A 37 19.65 -14.84 15.96
N ILE A 38 19.58 -14.22 14.77
CA ILE A 38 18.60 -14.58 13.73
C ILE A 38 18.81 -16.03 13.28
N TYR A 39 20.06 -16.41 12.99
CA TYR A 39 20.40 -17.77 12.58
C TYR A 39 20.03 -18.81 13.64
N ASN A 40 20.36 -18.54 14.91
CA ASN A 40 20.04 -19.42 16.02
C ASN A 40 18.54 -19.56 16.27
N GLU A 41 17.76 -18.51 16.01
CA GLU A 41 16.30 -18.60 16.06
C GLU A 41 15.77 -19.56 15.00
N ALA A 42 16.29 -19.48 13.77
CA ALA A 42 15.93 -20.38 12.69
C ALA A 42 16.36 -21.84 12.97
N LEU A 43 17.46 -22.07 13.70
CA LEU A 43 17.87 -23.44 14.08
C LEU A 43 16.80 -24.21 14.86
N LYS A 44 15.92 -23.53 15.60
CA LYS A 44 14.81 -24.17 16.32
C LYS A 44 13.86 -24.92 15.38
N LEU A 45 13.78 -24.49 14.12
CA LEU A 45 12.96 -25.15 13.10
C LEU A 45 13.40 -26.59 12.83
N LYS A 46 14.68 -26.91 13.03
CA LYS A 46 15.18 -28.28 12.80
C LYS A 46 14.49 -29.33 13.67
N SER A 47 14.23 -28.98 14.93
CA SER A 47 13.55 -29.85 15.91
C SER A 47 12.04 -29.61 15.97
N GLN A 48 11.60 -28.39 15.68
CA GLN A 48 10.19 -27.99 15.68
C GLN A 48 9.83 -27.21 14.40
N PRO A 49 9.64 -27.88 13.26
CA PRO A 49 9.40 -27.22 11.97
C PRO A 49 8.15 -26.34 11.95
N GLU A 50 7.17 -26.68 12.78
CA GLU A 50 5.86 -26.02 12.83
C GLU A 50 5.76 -24.92 13.90
N ILE A 51 6.84 -24.60 14.62
CA ILE A 51 6.85 -23.53 15.64
C ILE A 51 6.59 -22.15 15.03
N GLY A 52 6.82 -21.98 13.73
CA GLY A 52 6.53 -20.76 13.00
C GLY A 52 5.02 -20.54 12.80
N GLN A 53 4.60 -19.29 12.97
CA GLN A 53 3.22 -18.88 12.71
C GLN A 53 2.96 -18.78 11.20
N PRO A 54 1.76 -19.13 10.71
CA PRO A 54 1.40 -18.94 9.30
C PRO A 54 1.53 -17.47 8.87
N GLU A 55 2.10 -17.22 7.70
CA GLU A 55 2.21 -15.88 7.10
C GLU A 55 0.92 -15.55 6.34
N GLU A 56 0.05 -14.77 6.96
CA GLU A 56 -1.28 -14.43 6.42
C GLU A 56 -1.23 -13.78 5.04
N LEU A 57 -0.21 -12.95 4.77
CA LEU A 57 -0.04 -12.29 3.47
C LEU A 57 0.30 -13.27 2.35
N LEU A 58 0.80 -14.47 2.71
CA LEU A 58 1.22 -15.52 1.78
C LEU A 58 0.34 -16.77 1.86
N LYS A 59 -0.77 -16.75 2.60
CA LYS A 59 -1.66 -17.90 2.80
C LYS A 59 -2.21 -18.54 1.53
N ASN A 60 -2.28 -17.78 0.43
CA ASN A 60 -2.80 -18.26 -0.86
C ASN A 60 -1.73 -19.02 -1.68
N ARG A 61 -0.49 -19.13 -1.18
CA ARG A 61 0.60 -19.88 -1.82
C ARG A 61 0.54 -21.33 -1.37
N LYS A 62 0.86 -22.26 -2.30
CA LYS A 62 0.85 -23.71 -2.03
C LYS A 62 1.85 -24.13 -0.94
N GLN A 63 2.91 -23.35 -0.76
CA GLN A 63 4.01 -23.64 0.15
C GLN A 63 3.68 -23.41 1.63
N GLU A 64 2.49 -22.89 1.97
CA GLU A 64 2.07 -22.66 3.36
C GLU A 64 3.14 -21.95 4.21
N PHE A 65 3.56 -20.78 3.73
CA PHE A 65 4.63 -20.00 4.35
C PHE A 65 4.34 -19.72 5.83
N ARG A 66 5.40 -19.82 6.62
CA ARG A 66 5.43 -19.53 8.05
C ARG A 66 6.53 -18.52 8.35
N TYR A 67 6.48 -17.95 9.53
CA TYR A 67 7.51 -17.03 9.98
C TYR A 67 7.91 -17.20 11.43
N LEU A 68 9.16 -16.84 11.72
CA LEU A 68 9.68 -16.62 13.06
C LEU A 68 10.08 -15.17 13.24
N VAL A 69 10.07 -14.72 14.49
CA VAL A 69 10.49 -13.36 14.84
C VAL A 69 11.67 -13.43 15.79
N TYR A 70 12.76 -12.78 15.43
CA TYR A 70 13.89 -12.51 16.31
C TYR A 70 14.10 -11.01 16.44
N LYS A 71 13.80 -10.45 17.61
CA LYS A 71 13.78 -9.00 17.84
C LYS A 71 12.86 -8.31 16.81
N ASN A 72 13.43 -7.46 15.96
CA ASN A 72 12.71 -6.73 14.91
C ASN A 72 12.87 -7.38 13.53
N TYR A 73 13.31 -8.63 13.45
CA TYR A 73 13.51 -9.33 12.18
C TYR A 73 12.51 -10.46 12.06
N LYS A 74 11.89 -10.56 10.88
CA LYS A 74 11.05 -11.67 10.50
C LYS A 74 11.82 -12.59 9.56
N VAL A 75 11.80 -13.89 9.83
CA VAL A 75 12.38 -14.95 9.01
C VAL A 75 11.23 -15.69 8.36
N ILE A 76 11.16 -15.69 7.03
CA ILE A 76 10.13 -16.40 6.26
C ILE A 76 10.64 -17.77 5.84
N CYS A 77 9.87 -18.80 6.11
CA CYS A 77 10.23 -20.17 5.79
C CYS A 77 9.02 -21.01 5.36
N TRP A 78 9.29 -22.18 4.79
CA TRP A 78 8.31 -23.23 4.58
C TRP A 78 8.97 -24.61 4.68
N ILE A 79 8.14 -25.64 4.83
CA ILE A 79 8.58 -27.02 4.95
C ILE A 79 8.50 -27.66 3.57
N ASN A 80 9.66 -28.00 3.00
CA ASN A 80 9.75 -28.73 1.74
C ASN A 80 9.82 -30.24 2.04
N ASN A 81 8.66 -30.89 1.98
CA ASN A 81 8.53 -32.32 2.24
C ASN A 81 9.21 -33.19 1.16
N GLU A 82 9.30 -32.72 -0.08
CA GLU A 82 9.92 -33.46 -1.19
C GLU A 82 11.45 -33.57 -0.99
N GLU A 83 12.07 -32.48 -0.53
CA GLU A 83 13.51 -32.41 -0.27
C GLU A 83 13.89 -32.68 1.19
N ASN A 84 12.91 -32.99 2.04
CA ASN A 84 13.08 -33.25 3.48
C ASN A 84 13.89 -32.14 4.18
N ARG A 85 13.54 -30.88 3.89
CA ARG A 85 14.25 -29.69 4.40
C ARG A 85 13.30 -28.54 4.70
N ILE A 86 13.77 -27.60 5.50
CA ILE A 86 13.10 -26.33 5.76
C ILE A 86 13.83 -25.27 4.96
N GLU A 87 13.10 -24.58 4.09
CA GLU A 87 13.66 -23.52 3.28
C GLU A 87 13.44 -22.17 3.96
N ILE A 88 14.52 -21.45 4.17
CA ILE A 88 14.50 -20.05 4.58
C ILE A 88 14.56 -19.20 3.32
N ASN A 89 13.44 -18.55 3.00
CA ASN A 89 13.27 -17.80 1.77
C ASN A 89 13.69 -16.34 1.93
N ASP A 90 13.44 -15.74 3.10
CA ASP A 90 13.65 -14.31 3.30
C ASP A 90 13.92 -13.98 4.77
N VAL A 91 14.66 -12.89 5.01
CA VAL A 91 14.85 -12.28 6.32
C VAL A 91 14.82 -10.77 6.17
N PHE A 92 13.91 -10.09 6.86
CA PHE A 92 13.81 -8.64 6.74
C PHE A 92 13.44 -7.96 8.06
N ASP A 93 13.76 -6.67 8.13
CA ASP A 93 13.45 -5.80 9.25
C ASP A 93 11.95 -5.42 9.24
N THR A 94 11.26 -5.64 10.35
CA THR A 94 9.83 -5.36 10.51
C THR A 94 9.55 -3.96 11.05
N ARG A 95 10.58 -3.17 11.38
CA ARG A 95 10.38 -1.80 11.86
C ARG A 95 9.72 -0.96 10.78
N GLN A 96 8.57 -0.38 11.11
CA GLN A 96 7.93 0.62 10.26
C GLN A 96 8.80 1.87 10.22
N ASN A 97 9.12 2.37 9.02
CA ASN A 97 9.77 3.66 8.87
C ASN A 97 8.73 4.78 9.08
N PRO A 98 8.78 5.55 10.18
CA PRO A 98 7.77 6.55 10.51
C PRO A 98 7.70 7.67 9.47
N ILE A 99 8.84 8.07 8.90
CA ILE A 99 8.92 9.13 7.88
C ILE A 99 8.16 8.74 6.63
N ARG A 100 8.31 7.49 6.17
CA ARG A 100 7.59 6.99 4.99
C ARG A 100 6.08 7.01 5.20
N LYS A 101 5.62 6.70 6.42
CA LYS A 101 4.20 6.73 6.77
C LYS A 101 3.65 8.15 6.77
N ILE A 102 4.40 9.10 7.35
CA ILE A 102 4.04 10.53 7.38
C ILE A 102 3.98 11.09 5.95
N LEU A 103 4.98 10.82 5.11
CA LEU A 103 4.98 11.26 3.71
C LEU A 103 3.79 10.71 2.93
N ASN A 104 3.41 9.45 3.15
CA ASN A 104 2.19 8.89 2.56
C ASN A 104 0.92 9.64 3.01
N TYR A 105 0.80 9.98 4.29
CA TYR A 105 -0.36 10.74 4.79
C TYR A 105 -0.39 12.18 4.23
N ILE A 106 0.77 12.85 4.16
CA ILE A 106 0.88 14.18 3.56
C ILE A 106 0.47 14.12 2.09
N TRP A 107 0.96 13.12 1.34
CA TRP A 107 0.59 12.93 -0.06
C TRP A 107 -0.92 12.71 -0.23
N ILE A 108 -1.52 11.84 0.59
CA ILE A 108 -2.97 11.63 0.61
C ILE A 108 -3.69 12.95 0.88
N GLY A 109 -3.27 13.72 1.89
CA GLY A 109 -3.84 15.02 2.22
C GLY A 109 -3.76 16.04 1.09
N ILE A 110 -2.60 16.16 0.43
CA ILE A 110 -2.41 17.03 -0.74
C ILE A 110 -3.34 16.60 -1.88
N THR A 111 -3.43 15.29 -2.17
CA THR A 111 -4.32 14.82 -3.24
C THR A 111 -5.79 15.07 -2.93
N THR A 112 -6.23 14.93 -1.67
CA THR A 112 -7.61 15.24 -1.27
C THR A 112 -7.90 16.74 -1.35
N LEU A 113 -6.96 17.58 -0.91
CA LEU A 113 -7.08 19.03 -1.00
C LEU A 113 -7.13 19.51 -2.45
N MET A 114 -6.28 18.97 -3.32
CA MET A 114 -6.29 19.31 -4.75
C MET A 114 -7.62 18.95 -5.42
N VAL A 115 -8.17 17.77 -5.13
CA VAL A 115 -9.51 17.37 -5.62
C VAL A 115 -10.59 18.33 -5.12
N PHE A 116 -10.53 18.72 -3.84
CA PHE A 116 -11.45 19.70 -3.26
C PHE A 116 -11.34 21.07 -3.93
N LEU A 117 -10.13 21.60 -4.11
CA LEU A 117 -9.90 22.90 -4.76
C LEU A 117 -10.35 22.90 -6.22
N ILE A 118 -10.06 21.84 -6.96
CA ILE A 118 -10.53 21.67 -8.36
C ILE A 118 -12.06 21.66 -8.38
N SER A 119 -12.72 20.89 -7.51
CA SER A 119 -14.19 20.88 -7.44
C SER A 119 -14.79 22.25 -7.11
N ARG A 120 -14.12 23.04 -6.25
CA ARG A 120 -14.57 24.38 -5.86
C ARG A 120 -14.36 25.41 -6.98
N PHE A 121 -13.26 25.34 -7.72
CA PHE A 121 -12.99 26.22 -8.86
C PHE A 121 -14.02 26.04 -9.98
N PHE A 122 -14.39 24.79 -10.29
CA PHE A 122 -15.47 24.51 -11.25
C PHE A 122 -16.86 24.95 -10.77
N PHE A 123 -17.10 24.99 -9.45
CA PHE A 123 -18.37 25.45 -8.88
C PHE A 123 -18.48 26.99 -8.75
N LEU A 124 -17.37 27.69 -8.49
CA LEU A 124 -17.36 29.15 -8.25
C LEU A 124 -16.94 29.99 -9.46
N GLY A 125 -16.47 29.35 -10.54
CA GLY A 125 -15.97 30.03 -11.74
C GLY A 125 -17.04 30.66 -12.66
N SER A 126 -18.16 31.18 -12.14
CA SER A 126 -19.13 31.89 -13.00
C SER A 126 -19.92 33.01 -12.32
N GLU A 127 -19.31 33.77 -11.40
CA GLU A 127 -20.00 34.93 -10.82
C GLU A 127 -20.16 36.10 -11.83
N GLU A 128 -19.35 36.15 -12.89
CA GLU A 128 -19.47 37.20 -13.94
C GLU A 128 -20.46 36.88 -15.08
N ASP A 129 -21.01 35.66 -15.16
CA ASP A 129 -21.97 35.28 -16.23
C ASP A 129 -23.45 35.56 -15.85
N PHE A 130 -23.70 36.23 -14.72
CA PHE A 130 -25.00 36.23 -14.05
C PHE A 130 -26.09 37.08 -14.73
N GLU A 131 -25.75 38.04 -15.61
CA GLU A 131 -26.76 38.83 -16.35
C GLU A 131 -27.15 38.24 -17.71
N PHE A 132 -26.34 37.36 -18.30
CA PHE A 132 -26.57 36.83 -19.65
C PHE A 132 -27.41 35.53 -19.67
N LEU A 133 -27.63 34.89 -18.52
CA LEU A 133 -28.12 33.52 -18.41
C LEU A 133 -29.62 33.33 -18.11
N LYS A 134 -30.44 34.39 -18.20
CA LYS A 134 -31.88 34.31 -17.91
C LYS A 134 -32.70 33.56 -18.97
N ALA A 135 -32.14 33.26 -20.15
CA ALA A 135 -32.92 32.77 -21.29
C ALA A 135 -32.97 31.24 -21.44
N ASP A 136 -32.05 30.47 -20.86
CA ASP A 136 -32.08 29.00 -20.99
C ASP A 136 -31.44 28.29 -19.79
N LEU A 137 -32.13 28.34 -18.65
CA LEU A 137 -31.64 27.86 -17.36
C LEU A 137 -31.40 26.34 -17.37
N LEU A 138 -32.28 25.58 -18.03
CA LEU A 138 -32.28 24.11 -17.98
C LEU A 138 -31.16 23.49 -18.83
N SER A 139 -30.94 23.99 -20.05
CA SER A 139 -29.89 23.48 -20.93
C SER A 139 -28.49 23.79 -20.38
N ASN A 140 -28.33 24.97 -19.77
CA ASN A 140 -27.08 25.37 -19.13
C ASN A 140 -26.80 24.57 -17.84
N LEU A 141 -27.82 24.29 -17.03
CA LEU A 141 -27.71 23.39 -15.87
C LEU A 141 -27.33 21.97 -16.30
N LEU A 142 -27.96 21.45 -17.36
CA LEU A 142 -27.66 20.13 -17.89
C LEU A 142 -26.22 20.05 -18.41
N ASN A 143 -25.78 21.04 -19.21
CA ASN A 143 -24.42 21.10 -19.76
C ASN A 143 -23.35 21.26 -18.67
N ARG A 144 -23.61 22.07 -17.64
CA ARG A 144 -22.72 22.19 -16.47
C ARG A 144 -22.62 20.88 -15.70
N THR A 145 -23.74 20.20 -15.47
CA THR A 145 -23.77 18.90 -14.78
C THR A 145 -23.00 17.83 -15.55
N ILE A 146 -23.18 17.79 -16.87
CA ILE A 146 -22.46 16.86 -17.76
C ILE A 146 -20.95 17.16 -17.73
N SER A 147 -20.55 18.44 -17.83
CA SER A 147 -19.14 18.84 -17.79
C SER A 147 -18.47 18.41 -16.48
N VAL A 148 -19.12 18.65 -15.33
CA VAL A 148 -18.62 18.25 -14.01
C VAL A 148 -18.49 16.73 -13.88
N MET A 149 -19.47 15.97 -14.40
CA MET A 149 -19.37 14.50 -14.41
C MET A 149 -18.21 14.01 -15.28
N VAL A 150 -18.04 14.57 -16.48
CA VAL A 150 -16.95 14.18 -17.40
C VAL A 150 -15.59 14.46 -16.77
N ILE A 151 -15.40 15.64 -16.19
CA ILE A 151 -14.13 16.02 -15.54
C ILE A 151 -13.86 15.14 -14.31
N GLY A 152 -14.89 14.84 -13.50
CA GLY A 152 -14.79 13.93 -12.37
C GLY A 152 -14.35 12.52 -12.79
N VAL A 153 -14.96 11.97 -13.85
CA VAL A 153 -14.60 10.65 -14.38
C VAL A 153 -13.16 10.64 -14.90
N VAL A 154 -12.73 11.65 -15.64
CA VAL A 154 -11.36 11.76 -16.15
C VAL A 154 -10.34 11.87 -15.01
N SER A 155 -10.62 12.68 -13.98
CA SER A 155 -9.76 12.81 -12.80
C SER A 155 -9.61 11.48 -12.05
N ILE A 156 -10.69 10.72 -11.90
CA ILE A 156 -10.66 9.42 -11.22
C ILE A 156 -9.90 8.37 -12.05
N LEU A 157 -10.05 8.37 -13.37
CA LEU A 157 -9.28 7.50 -14.25
C LEU A 157 -7.77 7.78 -14.14
N ILE A 158 -7.38 9.05 -14.07
CA ILE A 158 -5.99 9.47 -13.84
C ILE A 158 -5.50 8.98 -12.47
N LEU A 159 -6.31 9.13 -11.41
CA LEU A 159 -5.96 8.66 -10.07
C LEU A 159 -5.80 7.13 -10.00
N VAL A 160 -6.65 6.37 -10.70
CA VAL A 160 -6.53 4.89 -10.79
C VAL A 160 -5.24 4.50 -11.51
N LEU A 161 -4.88 5.22 -12.57
CA LEU A 161 -3.62 4.99 -13.29
C LEU A 161 -2.42 5.30 -12.40
N ILE A 162 -2.38 6.46 -11.74
CA ILE A 162 -1.31 6.84 -10.80
C ILE A 162 -1.19 5.82 -9.67
N ASN A 163 -2.32 5.44 -9.06
CA ASN A 163 -2.33 4.48 -7.95
C ASN A 163 -1.89 3.08 -8.40
N TYR A 164 -2.24 2.67 -9.63
CA TYR A 164 -1.73 1.44 -10.21
C TYR A 164 -0.20 1.48 -10.42
N PHE A 165 0.33 2.58 -10.94
CA PHE A 165 1.78 2.74 -11.10
C PHE A 165 2.53 2.69 -9.76
N MET A 166 1.92 3.20 -8.68
CA MET A 166 2.50 3.22 -7.34
C MET A 166 2.42 1.87 -6.60
N ILE A 167 1.29 1.19 -6.67
CA ILE A 167 1.03 -0.03 -5.88
C ILE A 167 1.33 -1.31 -6.68
N LYS A 168 1.39 -1.23 -8.02
CA LYS A 168 1.50 -2.37 -8.95
C LYS A 168 0.44 -3.46 -8.73
N ASN A 169 -0.68 -3.11 -8.10
CA ASN A 169 -1.81 -4.00 -7.84
C ASN A 169 -3.08 -3.41 -8.44
N TRP A 170 -3.47 -3.95 -9.61
CA TRP A 170 -4.62 -3.48 -10.39
C TRP A 170 -5.95 -3.59 -9.64
N LYS A 171 -6.16 -4.68 -8.89
CA LYS A 171 -7.43 -4.97 -8.21
C LYS A 171 -7.71 -3.97 -7.09
N THR A 172 -6.66 -3.60 -6.33
CA THR A 172 -6.76 -2.59 -5.28
C THR A 172 -6.97 -1.19 -5.87
N SER A 173 -6.29 -0.86 -6.97
CA SER A 173 -6.43 0.45 -7.62
C SER A 173 -7.84 0.69 -8.16
N ILE A 174 -8.44 -0.30 -8.82
CA ILE A 174 -9.83 -0.22 -9.29
C ILE A 174 -10.80 -0.02 -8.12
N ARG A 175 -10.63 -0.76 -7.02
CA ARG A 175 -11.51 -0.65 -5.86
C ARG A 175 -11.48 0.76 -5.26
N THR A 176 -10.30 1.38 -5.19
CA THR A 176 -10.18 2.78 -4.76
C THR A 176 -10.82 3.76 -5.73
N GLY A 177 -10.68 3.54 -7.04
CA GLY A 177 -11.32 4.35 -8.07
C GLY A 177 -12.85 4.31 -7.99
N LEU A 178 -13.44 3.12 -7.86
CA LEU A 178 -14.89 2.93 -7.72
C LEU A 178 -15.47 3.68 -6.51
N ILE A 179 -14.77 3.63 -5.37
CA ILE A 179 -15.18 4.40 -4.17
C ILE A 179 -15.12 5.90 -4.47
N GLY A 180 -14.09 6.37 -5.16
CA GLY A 180 -13.96 7.77 -5.60
C GLY A 180 -15.12 8.23 -6.48
N ILE A 181 -15.58 7.38 -7.42
CA ILE A 181 -16.73 7.69 -8.31
C ILE A 181 -17.99 7.91 -7.48
N VAL A 182 -18.26 7.03 -6.53
CA VAL A 182 -19.45 7.12 -5.66
C VAL A 182 -19.43 8.41 -4.83
N VAL A 183 -18.26 8.75 -4.27
CA VAL A 183 -18.09 9.99 -3.48
C VAL A 183 -18.30 11.23 -4.34
N CYS A 184 -17.71 11.29 -5.54
CA CYS A 184 -17.89 12.41 -6.47
C CYS A 184 -19.35 12.58 -6.91
N PHE A 185 -20.06 11.48 -7.15
CA PHE A 185 -21.48 11.52 -7.52
C PHE A 185 -22.33 12.07 -6.39
N LEU A 186 -22.11 11.60 -5.15
CA LEU A 186 -22.80 12.08 -3.95
C LEU A 186 -22.51 13.56 -3.67
N SER A 187 -21.25 14.00 -3.77
CA SER A 187 -20.89 15.40 -3.56
C SER A 187 -21.50 16.32 -4.62
N SER A 188 -21.57 15.88 -5.87
CA SER A 188 -22.21 16.62 -6.97
C SER A 188 -23.72 16.74 -6.74
N LEU A 189 -24.39 15.66 -6.36
CA LEU A 189 -25.82 15.65 -6.05
C LEU A 189 -26.15 16.59 -4.88
N ILE A 190 -25.35 16.56 -3.81
CA ILE A 190 -25.51 17.44 -2.64
C ILE A 190 -25.30 18.90 -3.04
N GLY A 191 -24.27 19.20 -3.85
CA GLY A 191 -24.01 20.56 -4.35
C GLY A 191 -25.17 21.11 -5.16
N THR A 192 -25.76 20.29 -6.04
CA THR A 192 -26.95 20.66 -6.82
C THR A 192 -28.16 20.89 -5.91
N LEU A 193 -28.41 20.03 -4.91
CA LEU A 193 -29.53 20.20 -3.98
C LEU A 193 -29.40 21.46 -3.12
N LEU A 194 -28.19 21.78 -2.64
CA LEU A 194 -27.93 23.01 -1.88
C LEU A 194 -28.12 24.27 -2.72
N PHE A 195 -27.80 24.22 -4.01
CA PHE A 195 -28.05 25.34 -4.94
C PHE A 195 -29.54 25.63 -5.15
N PHE A 196 -30.41 24.61 -5.10
CA PHE A 196 -31.86 24.79 -5.26
C PHE A 196 -32.58 25.19 -3.96
N TYR A 197 -31.93 25.05 -2.80
CA TYR A 197 -32.53 25.32 -1.48
C TYR A 197 -32.12 26.65 -0.86
N ASN A 198 -31.20 27.40 -1.48
CA ASN A 198 -30.79 28.77 -1.13
C ASN A 198 -31.31 29.75 -2.17
#